data_AF-A0A2E8JXF6-F1
#
_entry.id   AF-A0A2E8JXF6-F1
#
_cell.length_a   1.000
_cell.length_b   1.000
_cell.length_c   1.000
_cell.angle_alpha   90.00
_cell.angle_beta   90.00
_cell.angle_gamma   90.00
#
_symmetry.space_group_name_H-M   'P 1'
#
loop_
_entity.id
_entity.type
_entity.pdbx_description
1 polymer ?
#
loop_
_entity_poly.entity_id
_entity_poly.type
_entity_poly.pdbx_seq_one_letter_code
_entity_poly.pdbx_strand_id
1 'polypeptide(L)'
;MNTFLPTYCTNVHAGRDLAETEANLERFSTRVRDLVATDDGDSSEIGIGLWLSAESARELREANGALAFRDRLQNRGLRIVTLNGFPYGDFHAEVVKHRVYEPHWADPRRLAYTADLAHLLVDLL
;
A
#
# COMPACT_ATOMS: atom_id res chain seq x y z
N MET A 1 -12.62 22.22 13.17
CA MET A 1 -11.39 21.56 12.71
C MET A 1 -11.63 20.07 12.82
N ASN A 2 -11.75 19.40 11.67
CA ASN A 2 -12.03 17.98 11.65
C ASN A 2 -10.77 17.21 12.06
N THR A 3 -10.81 16.53 13.22
CA THR A 3 -9.65 15.85 13.83
C THR A 3 -9.34 14.48 13.21
N PHE A 4 -9.90 14.17 12.04
CA PHE A 4 -9.86 12.84 11.45
C PHE A 4 -9.27 12.88 10.05
N LEU A 5 -8.28 12.02 9.80
CA LEU A 5 -7.70 11.80 8.47
C LEU A 5 -8.49 10.67 7.77
N PRO A 6 -9.33 10.97 6.77
CA PRO A 6 -10.01 9.93 6.00
C PRO A 6 -8.99 8.95 5.45
N THR A 7 -9.22 7.65 5.58
CA THR A 7 -8.25 6.62 5.16
C THR A 7 -8.87 5.69 4.14
N TYR A 8 -8.17 5.50 3.02
CA TYR A 8 -8.57 4.59 1.94
C TYR A 8 -7.70 3.34 1.91
N CYS A 9 -8.32 2.17 1.94
CA CYS A 9 -7.62 0.88 1.91
C CYS A 9 -7.51 0.37 0.48
N THR A 10 -6.31 -0.02 0.05
CA THR A 10 -6.05 -0.44 -1.34
C THR A 10 -6.20 -1.94 -1.59
N ASN A 11 -6.63 -2.71 -0.59
CA ASN A 11 -6.90 -4.15 -0.68
C ASN A 11 -7.96 -4.56 -1.71
N VAL A 12 -8.60 -3.62 -2.39
CA VAL A 12 -9.55 -3.93 -3.47
C VAL A 12 -8.89 -3.92 -4.85
N HIS A 13 -7.65 -3.41 -4.95
CA HIS A 13 -6.93 -3.23 -6.20
C HIS A 13 -5.83 -4.26 -6.38
N ALA A 14 -5.67 -4.74 -7.61
CA ALA A 14 -4.54 -5.57 -7.98
C ALA A 14 -3.22 -4.83 -7.75
N GLY A 15 -2.16 -5.59 -7.56
CA GLY A 15 -0.85 -5.08 -7.19
C GLY A 15 0.15 -6.21 -7.30
N ARG A 16 0.20 -6.82 -8.49
CA ARG A 16 1.10 -7.94 -8.79
C ARG A 16 2.55 -7.49 -8.61
N ASP A 17 2.87 -6.36 -9.22
CA ASP A 17 4.16 -5.68 -9.18
C ASP A 17 4.02 -4.23 -8.69
N LEU A 18 5.15 -3.54 -8.48
CA LEU A 18 5.12 -2.16 -7.97
C LEU A 18 4.48 -1.19 -8.96
N ALA A 19 4.71 -1.37 -10.27
CA ALA A 19 4.19 -0.48 -11.30
C ALA A 19 2.64 -0.49 -11.34
N GLU A 20 2.03 -1.67 -11.21
CA GLU A 20 0.57 -1.81 -11.10
C GLU A 20 0.05 -1.20 -9.80
N THR A 21 0.73 -1.42 -8.67
CA THR A 21 0.39 -0.77 -7.40
C THR A 21 0.39 0.75 -7.52
N GLU A 22 1.44 1.34 -8.13
CA GLU A 22 1.56 2.78 -8.36
C GLU A 22 0.46 3.32 -9.26
N ALA A 23 0.19 2.65 -10.39
CA ALA A 23 -0.86 3.04 -11.31
C ALA A 23 -2.25 3.04 -10.64
N ASN A 24 -2.52 2.05 -9.78
CA ASN A 24 -3.78 1.98 -9.05
C ASN A 24 -3.89 3.05 -7.95
N LEU A 25 -2.81 3.35 -7.24
CA LEU A 25 -2.76 4.45 -6.28
C LEU A 25 -3.03 5.79 -6.97
N GLU A 26 -2.34 6.04 -8.09
CA GLU A 26 -2.53 7.25 -8.88
C GLU A 26 -3.97 7.36 -9.40
N ARG A 27 -4.54 6.29 -9.95
CA ARG A 27 -5.87 6.32 -10.56
C ARG A 27 -6.99 6.45 -9.53
N PHE A 28 -6.97 5.65 -8.47
CA PHE A 28 -8.10 5.50 -7.57
C PHE A 28 -7.96 6.34 -6.31
N SER A 29 -6.78 6.35 -5.69
CA SER A 29 -6.61 7.00 -4.39
C SER A 29 -6.63 8.53 -4.51
N THR A 30 -6.07 9.08 -5.59
CA THR A 30 -6.18 10.53 -5.87
C THR A 30 -7.64 10.95 -6.11
N ARG A 31 -8.41 10.12 -6.83
CA ARG A 31 -9.83 10.37 -7.06
C ARG A 31 -10.64 10.32 -5.76
N VAL A 32 -10.33 9.37 -4.86
CA VAL A 32 -10.95 9.28 -3.54
C VAL A 32 -10.60 10.51 -2.71
N ARG A 33 -9.32 10.92 -2.67
CA ARG A 33 -8.88 12.15 -2.02
C ARG A 33 -9.71 13.34 -2.49
N ASP A 34 -9.88 13.53 -3.79
CA ASP A 34 -10.68 14.64 -4.35
C ASP A 34 -12.16 14.62 -3.94
N LEU A 35 -12.68 13.46 -3.50
CA LEU A 35 -14.06 13.33 -3.04
C LEU A 35 -14.23 13.58 -1.54
N VAL A 36 -13.22 13.26 -0.74
CA VAL A 36 -13.37 13.11 0.71
C VAL A 36 -12.46 14.01 1.53
N ALA A 37 -11.41 14.57 0.91
CA ALA A 37 -10.54 15.51 1.60
C ALA A 37 -11.32 16.79 1.92
N THR A 38 -11.28 17.19 3.20
CA THR A 38 -11.93 18.39 3.68
C THR A 38 -11.07 19.62 3.34
N ASP A 39 -11.70 20.73 2.96
CA ASP A 39 -11.05 21.96 2.49
C ASP A 39 -10.49 22.82 3.65
N ASP A 40 -10.10 22.18 4.75
CA ASP A 40 -9.85 22.83 6.05
C ASP A 40 -8.45 23.47 6.19
N GLY A 41 -7.69 23.58 5.09
CA GLY A 41 -6.43 24.30 5.01
C GLY A 41 -5.16 23.41 5.04
N ASP A 42 -4.23 23.79 4.16
CA ASP A 42 -2.83 23.35 3.96
C ASP A 42 -2.49 21.89 3.60
N SER A 43 -3.40 20.93 3.66
CA SER A 43 -3.31 19.75 2.77
C SER A 43 -4.63 19.01 2.73
N SER A 44 -5.22 18.88 1.54
CA SER A 44 -6.29 17.92 1.24
C SER A 44 -5.74 16.49 1.19
N GLU A 45 -5.08 16.07 2.27
CA GLU A 45 -4.45 14.77 2.41
C GLU A 45 -5.47 13.72 2.88
N ILE A 46 -5.28 12.48 2.42
CA ILE A 46 -5.91 11.29 2.99
C ILE A 46 -4.86 10.27 3.41
N GLY A 47 -5.23 9.44 4.38
CA GLY A 47 -4.48 8.25 4.75
C GLY A 47 -4.65 7.13 3.71
N ILE A 48 -3.62 6.32 3.52
CA ILE A 48 -3.61 5.14 2.68
C ILE A 48 -3.26 3.93 3.54
N GLY A 49 -4.20 2.98 3.59
CA GLY A 49 -3.93 1.62 4.05
C GLY A 49 -3.44 0.82 2.86
N LEU A 50 -2.12 0.72 2.72
CA LEU A 50 -1.47 0.16 1.56
C LEU A 50 -1.37 -1.37 1.66
N TRP A 51 -1.59 -2.07 0.56
CA TRP A 51 -1.18 -3.46 0.40
C TRP A 51 -0.07 -3.56 -0.65
N LEU A 52 0.91 -4.42 -0.38
CA LEU A 52 2.03 -4.72 -1.28
C LEU A 52 2.15 -6.23 -1.42
N SER A 53 2.26 -6.75 -2.64
CA SER A 53 2.68 -8.14 -2.84
C SER A 53 4.12 -8.34 -2.34
N ALA A 54 4.54 -9.60 -2.14
CA ALA A 54 5.93 -9.91 -1.84
C ALA A 54 6.89 -9.49 -2.96
N GLU A 55 6.41 -9.40 -4.20
CA GLU A 55 7.16 -8.88 -5.34
C GLU A 55 7.32 -7.36 -5.24
N SER A 56 6.24 -6.60 -5.07
CA SER A 56 6.29 -5.15 -4.89
C SER A 56 7.10 -4.74 -3.67
N ALA A 57 7.02 -5.51 -2.57
CA ALA A 57 7.82 -5.27 -1.36
C ALA A 57 9.33 -5.46 -1.61
N ARG A 58 9.71 -6.49 -2.39
CA ARG A 58 11.12 -6.68 -2.78
C ARG A 58 11.62 -5.55 -3.67
N GLU A 59 10.82 -5.12 -4.65
CA GLU A 59 11.17 -4.00 -5.54
C GLU A 59 11.36 -2.69 -4.75
N LEU A 60 10.46 -2.38 -3.80
CA LEU A 60 10.58 -1.18 -2.97
C LEU A 60 11.79 -1.17 -2.03
N ARG A 61 12.30 -2.35 -1.67
CA ARG A 61 13.50 -2.47 -0.84
C ARG A 61 14.79 -2.19 -1.60
N GLU A 62 14.75 -2.10 -2.93
CA GLU A 62 15.92 -1.75 -3.73
C GLU A 62 16.18 -0.24 -3.68
N ALA A 63 17.46 0.16 -3.52
CA ALA A 63 17.99 1.50 -3.78
C ALA A 63 17.09 2.71 -3.39
N ASN A 64 16.77 2.87 -2.09
CA ASN A 64 15.91 3.95 -1.56
C ASN A 64 14.48 4.00 -2.13
N GLY A 65 13.98 2.88 -2.68
CA GLY A 65 12.67 2.78 -3.32
C GLY A 65 11.52 3.24 -2.41
N ALA A 66 11.55 2.84 -1.14
CA ALA A 66 10.53 3.21 -0.15
C ALA A 66 10.40 4.73 0.06
N LEU A 67 11.52 5.44 0.27
CA LEU A 67 11.52 6.89 0.46
C LEU A 67 11.03 7.62 -0.80
N ALA A 68 11.53 7.22 -1.96
CA ALA A 68 11.12 7.82 -3.22
C ALA A 68 9.63 7.58 -3.50
N PHE A 69 9.12 6.40 -3.16
CA PHE A 69 7.70 6.05 -3.29
C PHE A 69 6.82 6.84 -2.32
N ARG A 70 7.23 6.96 -1.04
CA ARG A 70 6.55 7.83 -0.05
C ARG A 70 6.45 9.26 -0.57
N ASP A 71 7.57 9.84 -1.02
CA ASP A 71 7.61 11.24 -1.47
C ASP A 71 6.71 11.45 -2.70
N ARG A 72 6.67 10.50 -3.64
CA ARG A 72 5.73 10.54 -4.79
C ARG A 72 4.27 10.58 -4.35
N LEU A 73 3.90 9.81 -3.31
CA LEU A 73 2.53 9.76 -2.81
C LEU A 73 2.17 10.98 -1.97
N GLN A 74 3.08 11.45 -1.11
CA GLN A 74 2.88 12.67 -0.31
C GLN A 74 2.71 13.92 -1.20
N ASN A 75 3.46 14.01 -2.31
CA ASN A 75 3.28 15.07 -3.31
C ASN A 75 1.88 15.05 -3.96
N ARG A 76 1.13 13.97 -3.79
CA ARG A 76 -0.26 13.82 -4.23
C ARG A 76 -1.25 13.85 -3.06
N GLY A 77 -0.86 14.26 -1.86
CA GLY A 77 -1.74 14.26 -0.68
C GLY A 77 -2.20 12.85 -0.30
N LEU A 78 -1.37 11.83 -0.56
CA LEU A 78 -1.62 10.45 -0.18
C LEU A 78 -0.57 10.04 0.84
N ARG A 79 -0.95 9.91 2.09
CA ARG A 79 -0.04 9.51 3.16
C ARG A 79 -0.25 8.06 3.53
N ILE A 80 0.81 7.25 3.45
CA ILE A 80 0.73 5.88 3.97
C ILE A 80 0.63 5.94 5.50
N VAL A 81 -0.36 5.23 6.04
CA VAL A 81 -0.60 5.18 7.49
C VAL A 81 -0.58 3.75 8.03
N THR A 82 -0.82 2.75 7.16
CA THR A 82 -0.76 1.34 7.52
C THR A 82 -0.35 0.49 6.31
N LEU A 83 0.16 -0.71 6.59
CA LEU A 83 0.35 -1.77 5.61
C LEU A 83 -0.53 -2.98 5.94
N ASN A 84 -1.08 -3.60 4.90
CA ASN A 84 -1.70 -4.91 4.97
C ASN A 84 -0.72 -5.96 4.40
N GLY A 85 -0.43 -7.00 5.19
CA GLY A 85 0.43 -8.13 4.79
C GLY A 85 -0.29 -9.47 4.68
N PHE A 86 -1.62 -9.48 4.55
CA PHE A 86 -2.39 -10.71 4.48
C PHE A 86 -2.20 -11.44 3.14
N PRO A 87 -2.49 -10.84 1.97
CA PRO A 87 -2.16 -11.49 0.69
C PRO A 87 -0.65 -11.43 0.45
N TYR A 88 -0.01 -12.60 0.28
CA TYR A 88 1.42 -12.68 -0.04
C TYR A 88 1.71 -12.30 -1.50
N GLY A 89 0.81 -12.65 -2.42
CA GLY A 89 0.95 -12.39 -3.85
C GLY A 89 -0.39 -11.98 -4.44
N ASP A 90 -0.49 -12.03 -5.76
CA ASP A 90 -1.70 -11.66 -6.49
C ASP A 90 -2.94 -12.40 -5.99
N PHE A 91 -3.86 -11.67 -5.35
CA PHE A 91 -5.13 -12.19 -4.87
C PHE A 91 -6.30 -11.83 -5.79
N HIS A 92 -6.03 -11.20 -6.95
CA HIS A 92 -7.03 -10.93 -7.99
C HIS A 92 -6.96 -11.93 -9.16
N ALA A 93 -5.99 -12.84 -9.13
CA ALA A 93 -5.94 -13.97 -10.05
C ALA A 93 -7.22 -14.83 -9.98
N GLU A 94 -7.62 -15.44 -11.09
CA GLU A 94 -8.92 -16.14 -11.30
C GLU A 94 -9.28 -17.24 -10.26
N VAL A 95 -8.33 -17.68 -9.42
CA VAL A 95 -8.50 -18.75 -8.43
C VAL A 95 -8.12 -18.27 -7.01
N VAL A 96 -8.97 -17.42 -6.41
CA VAL A 96 -8.65 -16.72 -5.14
C VAL A 96 -8.96 -17.54 -3.87
N LYS A 97 -9.86 -18.54 -3.91
CA LYS A 97 -10.51 -19.05 -2.68
C LYS A 97 -9.54 -19.42 -1.54
N HIS A 98 -8.65 -20.38 -1.76
CA HIS A 98 -7.74 -20.88 -0.71
C HIS A 98 -6.27 -20.49 -0.93
N ARG A 99 -5.89 -20.07 -2.15
CA ARG A 99 -4.50 -19.76 -2.46
C ARG A 99 -4.00 -18.46 -1.81
N VAL A 100 -4.89 -17.57 -1.38
CA VAL A 100 -4.51 -16.37 -0.63
C VAL A 100 -3.81 -16.68 0.70
N TYR A 101 -4.07 -17.86 1.27
CA TYR A 101 -3.40 -18.34 2.47
C TYR A 101 -2.02 -18.93 2.19
N GLU A 102 -1.67 -19.17 0.92
CA GLU A 102 -0.36 -19.66 0.51
C GLU A 102 0.59 -18.48 0.23
N PRO A 103 1.89 -18.60 0.57
CA PRO A 103 2.46 -19.60 1.46
C PRO A 103 1.83 -19.51 2.87
N HIS A 104 1.63 -20.64 3.54
CA HIS A 104 1.05 -20.66 4.88
C HIS A 104 1.93 -19.96 5.93
N TRP A 105 1.38 -19.58 7.08
CA TRP A 105 2.08 -18.82 8.13
C TRP A 105 3.35 -19.47 8.71
N ALA A 106 3.46 -20.79 8.67
CA ALA A 106 4.67 -21.50 9.10
C ALA A 106 5.79 -21.55 8.04
N ASP A 107 5.57 -21.01 6.83
CA ASP A 107 6.55 -21.02 5.75
C ASP A 107 7.56 -19.88 5.97
N PRO A 108 8.88 -20.12 5.87
CA PRO A 108 9.90 -19.08 6.02
C PRO A 108 9.70 -17.86 5.11
N ARG A 109 9.07 -18.04 3.93
CA ARG A 109 8.72 -16.96 3.02
C ARG A 109 7.74 -15.97 3.65
N ARG A 110 6.82 -16.42 4.50
CA ARG A 110 5.93 -15.52 5.25
C ARG A 110 6.68 -14.67 6.25
N LEU A 111 7.62 -15.25 6.99
CA LEU A 111 8.46 -14.49 7.92
C LEU A 111 9.26 -13.42 7.18
N ALA A 112 9.92 -13.78 6.08
CA ALA A 112 10.70 -12.84 5.28
C ALA A 112 9.82 -11.69 4.75
N TYR A 113 8.66 -12.01 4.19
CA TYR A 113 7.71 -11.02 3.69
C TYR A 113 7.18 -10.08 4.79
N THR A 114 6.79 -10.62 5.95
CA THR A 114 6.31 -9.79 7.07
C THR A 114 7.42 -8.88 7.61
N ALA A 115 8.67 -9.37 7.69
CA ALA A 115 9.81 -8.55 8.07
C ALA A 115 10.09 -7.44 7.05
N ASP A 116 10.00 -7.74 5.76
CA ASP A 116 10.16 -6.74 4.69
C ASP A 116 9.11 -5.63 4.80
N LEU A 117 7.84 -5.97 5.02
CA LEU A 117 6.79 -4.97 5.25
C LEU A 117 7.05 -4.13 6.49
N ALA A 118 7.52 -4.73 7.58
CA ALA A 118 7.83 -4.00 8.81
C ALA A 118 8.97 -2.98 8.61
N HIS A 119 10.04 -3.36 7.90
CA HIS A 119 11.12 -2.45 7.56
C HIS A 119 10.65 -1.34 6.61
N LEU A 120 9.90 -1.70 5.57
CA LEU A 120 9.33 -0.71 4.63
C LEU A 120 8.44 0.29 5.37
N LEU A 121 7.61 -0.16 6.31
CA LEU A 121 6.70 0.73 7.04
C LEU A 121 7.45 1.85 7.77
N VAL A 122 8.66 1.58 8.29
CA VAL A 122 9.48 2.61 8.96
C VAL A 122 9.83 3.76 8.01
N ASP A 123 10.14 3.45 6.75
CA ASP A 123 10.51 4.45 5.75
C ASP A 123 9.29 5.13 5.10
N LEU A 124 8.13 4.46 5.11
CA LEU A 124 6.89 4.92 4.47
C LEU A 124 6.02 5.83 5.35
N LEU A 125 6.17 5.77 6.68
CA LEU A 125 5.47 6.62 7.65
C LEU A 125 6.03 8.05 7.70
#